data_AF-A0A3M1G2U8-F1
#
_entry.id   AF-A0A3M1G2U8-F1
#
_cell.length_a   1.000
_cell.length_b   1.000
_cell.length_c   1.000
_cell.angle_alpha   90.00
_cell.angle_beta   90.00
_cell.angle_gamma   90.00
#
_symmetry.space_group_name_H-M   'P 1'
#
loop_
_entity.id
_entity.type
_entity.pdbx_description
1 polymer ?
#
loop_
_entity_poly.entity_id
_entity_poly.type
_entity_poly.pdbx_seq_one_letter_code
_entity_poly.pdbx_strand_id
1 'polypeptide(L)'
;EFECGSNYARSMASYALLLAFSGFRFDSARGMIGFDPVHMEGGRFRCFWALHTGWGTVDITAARVQLAVLGGELSLRELEAPFLAPGSVRGVVLKTEAGHEEALAFHAEAGVVHLTSPTMLSAGDVINLFN
;
A
#
# COMPACT_ATOMS: atom_id res chain seq x y z
N GLU A 1 10.97 31.68 18.17
CA GLU A 1 10.27 31.05 17.03
C GLU A 1 8.84 30.82 17.46
N PHE A 2 7.87 31.43 16.77
CA PHE A 2 6.45 31.13 16.98
C PHE A 2 6.07 30.11 15.91
N GLU A 3 6.08 28.83 16.28
CA GLU A 3 5.45 27.78 15.49
C GLU A 3 3.94 28.01 15.51
N CYS A 4 3.48 28.83 14.56
CA CYS A 4 2.07 29.03 14.31
C CYS A 4 1.50 27.76 13.65
N GLY A 5 1.13 26.78 14.49
CA GLY A 5 0.50 25.50 14.11
C GLY A 5 -0.77 25.62 13.26
N SER A 6 -1.35 26.81 13.11
CA SER A 6 -2.48 27.08 12.22
C SER A 6 -2.17 26.80 10.74
N ASN A 7 -0.93 27.04 10.28
CA ASN A 7 -0.54 26.71 8.91
C ASN A 7 -0.30 25.21 8.71
N TYR A 8 0.15 24.49 9.74
CA TYR A 8 0.27 23.03 9.71
C TYR A 8 -1.08 22.33 9.80
N ALA A 9 -2.04 22.86 10.57
CA ALA A 9 -3.37 22.29 10.70
C ALA A 9 -4.13 22.24 9.37
N ARG A 10 -4.01 23.28 8.53
CA ARG A 10 -4.68 23.31 7.22
C ARG A 10 -4.02 22.38 6.19
N SER A 11 -2.69 22.32 6.15
CA SER A 11 -1.97 21.38 5.27
C SER A 11 -2.12 19.92 5.73
N MET A 12 -2.16 19.67 7.04
CA MET A 12 -2.47 18.36 7.59
C MET A 12 -3.94 17.97 7.42
N ALA A 13 -4.88 18.91 7.31
CA ALA A 13 -6.27 18.58 6.97
C ALA A 13 -6.40 17.94 5.57
N SER A 14 -5.63 18.43 4.58
CA SER A 14 -5.58 17.83 3.24
C SER A 14 -4.96 16.43 3.25
N TYR A 15 -3.95 16.19 4.11
CA TYR A 15 -3.37 14.86 4.29
C TYR A 15 -4.26 13.92 5.11
N ALA A 16 -4.96 14.44 6.12
CA ALA A 16 -5.92 13.71 6.92
C ALA A 16 -7.11 13.21 6.08
N LEU A 17 -7.58 14.01 5.12
CA LEU A 17 -8.58 13.57 4.15
C LEU A 17 -8.05 12.40 3.31
N LEU A 18 -6.81 12.46 2.84
CA LEU A 18 -6.19 11.38 2.07
C LEU A 18 -6.12 10.09 2.89
N LEU A 19 -5.70 10.16 4.15
CA LEU A 19 -5.65 9.00 5.06
C LEU A 19 -7.04 8.41 5.29
N ALA A 20 -8.01 9.25 5.63
CA ALA A 20 -9.38 8.83 5.90
C ALA A 20 -10.06 8.23 4.67
N PHE A 21 -9.84 8.82 3.49
CA PHE A 21 -10.47 8.38 2.25
C PHE A 21 -9.83 7.11 1.67
N SER A 22 -8.52 6.91 1.87
CA SER A 22 -7.79 5.71 1.44
C SER A 22 -7.91 4.52 2.40
N GLY A 23 -8.34 4.75 3.64
CA GLY A 23 -8.26 3.75 4.71
C GLY A 23 -6.83 3.33 5.01
N PHE A 24 -5.86 4.22 4.77
CA PHE A 24 -4.44 3.92 4.93
C PHE A 24 -4.10 3.50 6.36
N ARG A 25 -3.44 2.36 6.49
CA ARG A 25 -2.95 1.81 7.77
C ARG A 25 -1.51 1.36 7.60
N PHE A 26 -0.71 1.51 8.65
CA PHE A 26 0.68 1.11 8.66
C PHE A 26 1.10 0.66 10.05
N ASP A 27 1.82 -0.45 10.13
CA ASP A 27 2.44 -0.96 11.35
C ASP A 27 3.85 -1.47 11.00
N SER A 28 4.87 -0.72 11.43
CA SER A 28 6.27 -1.06 11.15
C SER A 28 6.77 -2.29 11.89
N ALA A 29 6.21 -2.62 13.06
CA ALA A 29 6.60 -3.80 13.83
C ALA A 29 6.10 -5.08 13.16
N ARG A 30 4.92 -5.03 12.54
CA ARG A 30 4.37 -6.12 11.71
C ARG A 30 4.92 -6.14 10.29
N GLY A 31 5.47 -5.03 9.80
CA GLY A 31 5.77 -4.87 8.37
C GLY A 31 4.48 -4.81 7.54
N MET A 32 3.45 -4.16 8.06
CA MET A 32 2.12 -4.11 7.48
C MET A 32 1.85 -2.75 6.83
N ILE A 33 1.32 -2.77 5.61
CA ILE A 33 0.68 -1.61 4.97
C ILE A 33 -0.73 -2.00 4.56
N GLY A 34 -1.70 -1.09 4.69
CA GLY A 34 -3.10 -1.39 4.48
C GLY A 34 -3.85 -0.28 3.79
N PHE A 35 -4.84 -0.65 2.98
CA PHE A 35 -5.75 0.27 2.32
C PHE A 35 -7.18 -0.28 2.41
N ASP A 36 -8.15 0.61 2.61
CA ASP A 36 -9.57 0.29 2.60
C ASP A 36 -10.34 1.51 2.09
N PRO A 37 -10.26 1.79 0.77
CA PRO A 37 -10.76 3.03 0.23
C PRO A 37 -12.28 3.12 0.36
N VAL A 38 -12.76 4.25 0.85
CA VAL A 38 -14.19 4.50 1.10
C VAL A 38 -15.01 4.53 -0.20
N HIS A 39 -14.37 4.86 -1.32
CA HIS A 39 -14.99 4.91 -2.63
C HIS A 39 -14.01 4.56 -3.75
N MET A 40 -14.49 3.82 -4.75
CA MET A 40 -13.76 3.52 -5.99
C MET A 40 -14.53 4.09 -7.18
N GLU A 41 -14.03 5.20 -7.75
CA GLU A 41 -14.64 5.83 -8.93
C GLU A 41 -14.36 4.97 -10.17
N GLY A 42 -15.41 4.58 -10.90
CA GLY A 42 -15.27 3.72 -12.07
C GLY A 42 -14.61 2.36 -11.78
N GLY A 43 -14.70 1.87 -10.55
CA GLY A 43 -14.08 0.60 -10.13
C GLY A 43 -12.56 0.68 -9.93
N ARG A 44 -12.02 1.89 -9.78
CA ARG A 44 -10.60 2.13 -9.50
C ARG A 44 -10.42 3.10 -8.33
N PHE A 45 -9.36 2.88 -7.57
CA PHE A 45 -8.86 3.82 -6.58
C PHE A 45 -7.35 3.99 -6.74
N ARG A 46 -6.85 5.22 -6.63
CA ARG A 46 -5.41 5.50 -6.65
C ARG A 46 -5.10 6.57 -5.63
N CYS A 47 -4.11 6.34 -4.79
CA CYS A 47 -3.61 7.38 -3.90
C CYS A 47 -2.11 7.30 -3.71
N PHE A 48 -1.56 8.41 -3.23
CA PHE A 48 -0.21 8.49 -2.71
C PHE A 48 -0.15 7.91 -1.29
N TRP A 49 0.99 7.35 -0.89
CA TRP A 49 1.31 7.01 0.49
C TRP A 49 2.73 7.46 0.81
N ALA A 50 2.99 7.80 2.07
CA ALA A 50 4.32 8.17 2.54
C ALA A 50 4.53 7.73 3.97
N LEU A 51 5.75 7.25 4.24
CA LEU A 51 6.27 6.79 5.51
C LEU A 51 7.64 7.43 5.73
N HIS A 52 8.21 7.26 6.92
CA HIS A 52 9.56 7.78 7.18
C HIS A 52 10.65 7.04 6.38
N THR A 53 10.41 5.79 5.95
CA THR A 53 11.39 4.97 5.20
C THR A 53 11.28 5.16 3.69
N GLY A 54 10.13 5.62 3.19
CA GLY A 54 9.86 5.67 1.76
C GLY A 54 8.45 6.15 1.44
N TRP A 55 8.18 6.32 0.16
CA TRP A 55 6.92 6.83 -0.35
C TRP A 55 6.60 6.23 -1.71
N GLY A 56 5.34 6.31 -2.10
CA GLY A 56 4.90 5.71 -3.34
C GLY A 56 3.42 5.90 -3.62
N THR A 57 2.87 4.99 -4.41
CA THR A 57 1.44 4.99 -4.76
C THR A 57 0.83 3.61 -4.60
N VAL A 58 -0.49 3.58 -4.38
CA VAL A 58 -1.32 2.40 -4.53
C VAL A 58 -2.29 2.61 -5.69
N ASP A 59 -2.52 1.56 -6.47
CA ASP A 59 -3.51 1.52 -7.55
C ASP A 59 -4.35 0.26 -7.41
N ILE A 60 -5.62 0.44 -7.11
CA ILE A 60 -6.57 -0.62 -6.82
C ILE A 60 -7.61 -0.65 -7.94
N THR A 61 -7.83 -1.84 -8.48
CA THR A 61 -8.88 -2.15 -9.45
C THR A 61 -9.55 -3.45 -9.04
N ALA A 62 -10.64 -3.83 -9.72
CA ALA A 62 -11.27 -5.13 -9.50
C ALA A 62 -10.30 -6.32 -9.66
N ALA A 63 -9.36 -6.24 -10.60
CA ALA A 63 -8.45 -7.34 -10.95
C ALA A 63 -7.10 -7.30 -10.21
N ARG A 64 -6.73 -6.15 -9.62
CA ARG A 64 -5.37 -5.95 -9.12
C ARG A 64 -5.27 -4.89 -8.05
N VAL A 65 -4.45 -5.16 -7.03
CA VAL A 65 -3.88 -4.15 -6.12
C VAL A 65 -2.40 -4.00 -6.45
N GLN A 66 -1.96 -2.82 -6.88
CA GLN A 66 -0.56 -2.52 -7.15
C GLN A 66 -0.03 -1.53 -6.12
N LEU A 67 1.04 -1.90 -5.42
CA LEU A 67 1.80 -1.04 -4.54
C LEU A 67 3.15 -0.73 -5.19
N ALA A 68 3.41 0.54 -5.50
CA ALA A 68 4.66 0.98 -6.11
C ALA A 68 5.46 1.84 -5.13
N VAL A 69 6.73 1.51 -4.93
CA VAL A 69 7.69 2.32 -4.16
C VAL A 69 8.37 3.27 -5.14
N LEU A 70 8.17 4.57 -4.97
CA LEU A 70 8.74 5.59 -5.85
C LEU A 70 10.06 6.15 -5.30
N GLY A 71 10.25 6.10 -3.99
CA GLY A 71 11.50 6.50 -3.34
C GLY A 71 11.62 5.93 -1.94
N GLY A 72 12.86 5.68 -1.51
CA GLY A 72 13.16 5.03 -0.23
C GLY A 72 12.90 3.52 -0.28
N GLU A 73 12.55 2.96 0.88
CA GLU A 73 12.39 1.52 1.08
C GLU A 73 11.13 1.18 1.87
N LEU A 74 10.60 -0.03 1.64
CA LEU A 74 9.49 -0.60 2.37
C LEU A 74 9.79 -2.07 2.71
N SER A 75 9.87 -2.37 4.01
CA SER A 75 9.86 -3.76 4.48
C SER A 75 8.41 -4.24 4.61
N LEU A 76 8.00 -5.11 3.70
CA LEU A 76 6.63 -5.60 3.62
C LEU A 76 6.55 -7.08 4.03
N ARG A 77 5.62 -7.38 4.92
CA ARG A 77 5.21 -8.74 5.29
C ARG A 77 3.71 -8.93 5.12
N GLU A 78 2.92 -7.87 5.37
CA GLU A 78 1.46 -7.95 5.32
C GLU A 78 0.89 -6.81 4.49
N LEU A 79 -0.03 -7.13 3.58
CA LEU A 79 -0.84 -6.14 2.88
C LEU A 79 -2.31 -6.31 3.28
N GLU A 80 -2.86 -5.34 3.99
CA GLU A 80 -4.28 -5.33 4.34
C GLU A 80 -5.10 -4.70 3.21
N ALA A 81 -6.06 -5.46 2.69
CA ALA A 81 -7.03 -5.06 1.69
C ALA A 81 -8.41 -5.67 2.01
N PRO A 82 -9.13 -5.15 3.03
CA PRO A 82 -10.40 -5.72 3.52
C PRO A 82 -11.51 -5.79 2.47
N PHE A 83 -11.43 -4.94 1.45
CA PHE A 83 -12.33 -4.91 0.31
C PHE A 83 -12.19 -6.11 -0.65
N LEU A 84 -11.14 -6.92 -0.52
CA LEU A 84 -10.96 -8.14 -1.33
C LEU A 84 -11.85 -9.26 -0.82
N ALA A 85 -12.51 -9.95 -1.74
CA ALA A 85 -13.32 -11.11 -1.40
C ALA A 85 -12.44 -12.27 -0.87
N PRO A 86 -12.89 -13.02 0.15
CA PRO A 86 -12.14 -14.18 0.65
C PRO A 86 -11.78 -15.16 -0.48
N GLY A 87 -10.50 -15.54 -0.57
CA GLY A 87 -10.01 -16.46 -1.60
C GLY A 87 -10.00 -15.91 -3.02
N SER A 88 -10.15 -14.60 -3.23
CA SER A 88 -10.02 -13.98 -4.55
C SER A 88 -8.56 -13.87 -4.98
N VAL A 89 -7.62 -13.65 -4.06
CA VAL A 89 -6.20 -13.44 -4.40
C VAL A 89 -5.63 -14.68 -5.09
N ARG A 90 -5.17 -14.53 -6.33
CA ARG A 90 -4.62 -15.58 -7.20
C ARG A 90 -3.10 -15.58 -7.25
N GLY A 91 -2.47 -14.45 -6.96
CA GLY A 91 -1.02 -14.33 -7.06
C GLY A 91 -0.51 -13.04 -6.46
N VAL A 92 0.73 -13.09 -5.97
CA VAL A 92 1.50 -11.91 -5.59
C VAL A 92 2.80 -11.92 -6.38
N VAL A 93 3.09 -10.83 -7.08
CA VAL A 93 4.29 -10.71 -7.91
C VAL A 93 5.04 -9.45 -7.53
N LEU A 94 6.33 -9.60 -7.23
CA LEU A 94 7.29 -8.52 -7.15
C LEU A 94 7.87 -8.28 -8.55
N LYS A 95 7.87 -7.02 -8.98
CA LYS A 95 8.61 -6.54 -10.13
C LYS A 95 9.64 -5.53 -9.66
N THR A 96 10.90 -5.80 -9.90
CA THR A 96 11.98 -4.89 -9.53
C THR A 96 12.21 -3.83 -10.60
N GLU A 97 12.85 -2.72 -10.24
CA GLU A 97 13.26 -1.69 -11.21
C GLU A 97 14.14 -2.26 -12.33
N ALA A 98 15.00 -3.24 -12.00
CA ALA A 98 15.86 -3.95 -12.95
C ALA A 98 15.09 -4.85 -13.94
N GLY A 99 13.77 -4.95 -13.80
CA GLY A 99 12.90 -5.75 -14.65
C GLY A 99 12.82 -7.22 -14.27
N HIS A 100 13.36 -7.62 -13.11
CA HIS A 100 13.17 -8.96 -12.59
C HIS A 100 11.75 -9.12 -12.05
N GLU A 101 11.10 -10.23 -12.39
CA GLU A 101 9.76 -10.56 -11.89
C GLU A 101 9.80 -11.89 -11.13
N GLU A 102 9.30 -11.85 -9.90
CA GLU A 102 9.28 -12.99 -8.98
C GLU A 102 7.88 -13.17 -8.39
N ALA A 103 7.35 -14.41 -8.46
CA ALA A 103 6.14 -14.77 -7.75
C ALA A 103 6.45 -15.02 -6.27
N LEU A 104 5.81 -14.28 -5.38
CA LEU A 104 6.00 -14.39 -3.94
C LEU A 104 5.02 -15.41 -3.35
N ALA A 105 5.52 -16.28 -2.46
CA ALA A 105 4.67 -17.18 -1.70
C ALA A 105 3.87 -16.43 -0.63
N PHE A 106 2.56 -16.67 -0.56
CA PHE A 106 1.66 -15.95 0.35
C PHE A 106 0.55 -16.85 0.91
N HIS A 107 -0.07 -16.37 1.98
CA HIS A 107 -1.36 -16.84 2.50
C HIS A 107 -2.31 -15.66 2.62
N ALA A 108 -3.60 -15.85 2.32
CA ALA A 108 -4.60 -14.79 2.39
C ALA A 108 -5.73 -15.19 3.35
N GLU A 109 -5.99 -14.36 4.34
CA GLU A 109 -7.05 -14.56 5.33
C GLU A 109 -7.63 -13.23 5.80
N ALA A 110 -8.95 -13.20 6.03
CA ALA A 110 -9.64 -12.04 6.62
C ALA A 110 -9.32 -10.67 5.97
N GLY A 111 -9.11 -10.63 4.64
CA GLY A 111 -8.76 -9.40 3.93
C GLY A 111 -7.31 -8.96 4.10
N VAL A 112 -6.43 -9.84 4.57
CA VAL A 112 -4.99 -9.61 4.73
C VAL A 112 -4.23 -10.63 3.89
N VAL A 113 -3.21 -10.15 3.18
CA VAL A 113 -2.27 -11.02 2.45
C VAL A 113 -0.94 -11.02 3.18
N HIS A 114 -0.56 -12.20 3.69
CA HIS A 114 0.68 -12.45 4.40
C HIS A 114 1.71 -13.05 3.46
N LEU A 115 2.82 -12.36 3.26
CA LEU A 115 3.98 -12.91 2.56
C LEU A 115 4.68 -13.92 3.48
N THR A 116 5.09 -15.05 2.91
CA THR A 116 5.71 -16.15 3.68
C THR A 116 7.06 -15.72 4.28
N SER A 117 7.72 -14.76 3.63
CA SER A 117 8.94 -14.10 4.09
C SER A 117 8.82 -12.59 3.94
N PRO A 118 9.42 -11.77 4.82
CA PRO A 118 9.54 -10.34 4.59
C PRO A 118 10.21 -10.05 3.24
N THR A 119 9.63 -9.12 2.50
CA THR A 119 10.15 -8.65 1.22
C THR A 119 10.54 -7.18 1.38
N MET A 120 11.81 -6.88 1.10
CA MET A 120 12.26 -5.49 1.03
C MET A 120 12.01 -4.96 -0.39
N LEU A 121 11.25 -3.88 -0.50
CA LEU A 121 11.05 -3.14 -1.73
C LEU A 121 11.90 -1.89 -1.71
N SER A 122 12.61 -1.63 -2.80
CA SER A 122 13.39 -0.41 -3.03
C SER A 122 12.66 0.53 -3.99
N ALA A 123 13.19 1.75 -4.15
CA ALA A 123 12.70 2.67 -5.16
C ALA A 123 12.65 2.01 -6.54
N GLY A 124 11.53 2.20 -7.25
CA GLY A 124 11.25 1.59 -8.55
C GLY A 124 10.57 0.22 -8.48
N ASP A 125 10.58 -0.45 -7.32
CA ASP A 125 9.93 -1.74 -7.16
C ASP A 125 8.41 -1.62 -7.05
N VAL A 126 7.74 -2.66 -7.53
CA VAL A 126 6.29 -2.77 -7.55
C VAL A 126 5.85 -4.15 -7.09
N ILE A 127 4.95 -4.21 -6.11
CA ILE A 127 4.21 -5.43 -5.78
C ILE A 127 2.82 -5.38 -6.39
N ASN A 128 2.42 -6.46 -7.05
CA ASN A 128 1.09 -6.67 -7.60
C ASN A 128 0.42 -7.84 -6.89
N LEU A 129 -0.76 -7.62 -6.33
CA LEU A 129 -1.70 -8.68 -5.99
C LEU A 129 -2.73 -8.79 -7.09
N PHE A 130 -2.91 -10.00 -7.62
CA PHE A 130 -3.91 -10.30 -8.64
C PHE A 130 -5.10 -11.01 -8.02
N ASN A 131 -6.31 -10.61 -8.44
CA ASN A 131 -7.61 -11.07 -7.92
C ASN A 131 -8.40 -11.84 -8.98
#